data_AF-A0A822D8R1-F1
#
_entry.id   AF-A0A822D8R1-F1
#
_cell.length_a   1.000
_cell.length_b   1.000
_cell.length_c   1.000
_cell.angle_alpha   90.00
_cell.angle_beta   90.00
_cell.angle_gamma   90.00
#
_symmetry.space_group_name_H-M   'P 1'
#
loop_
_entity.id
_entity.type
_entity.pdbx_description
1 polymer ?
#
loop_
_entity_poly.entity_id
_entity_poly.type
_entity_poly.pdbx_seq_one_letter_code
_entity_poly.pdbx_strand_id
1 'polypeptide(L)'
;GFPIETYELKIQPKGDLLLSQKVSDLLKQSGFNAVLNSKRNFNHGVFIPLKLIYPNADIPVVSMSILSNYSPEQHIAIGKALSP
;
A
#
# COMPACT_ATOMS: atom_id res chain seq x y z
N GLY A 1 -8.35 -10.54 -15.65
CA GLY A 1 -7.66 -9.23 -15.74
C GLY A 1 -8.70 -8.12 -15.74
N PHE A 2 -8.30 -6.86 -15.62
CA PHE A 2 -9.23 -5.73 -15.76
C PHE A 2 -9.49 -5.40 -17.25
N PRO A 3 -10.57 -4.68 -17.60
CA PRO A 3 -10.79 -4.17 -18.96
C PRO A 3 -9.61 -3.32 -19.44
N ILE A 4 -9.30 -3.33 -20.75
CA ILE A 4 -8.09 -2.69 -21.31
C ILE A 4 -8.05 -1.18 -21.05
N GLU A 5 -9.22 -0.56 -21.05
CA GLU A 5 -9.45 0.86 -20.81
C GLU A 5 -8.97 1.29 -19.42
N THR A 6 -8.96 0.36 -18.45
CA THR A 6 -8.48 0.64 -17.08
C THR A 6 -6.96 0.76 -16.99
N TYR A 7 -6.22 0.18 -17.93
CA TYR A 7 -4.76 0.31 -18.00
C TYR A 7 -4.33 1.66 -18.59
N GLU A 8 -5.20 2.34 -19.33
CA GLU A 8 -4.94 3.69 -19.86
C GLU A 8 -5.14 4.80 -18.82
N LEU A 9 -5.81 4.48 -17.70
CA LEU A 9 -6.02 5.43 -16.61
C LEU A 9 -4.71 5.71 -15.87
N LYS A 10 -4.17 6.92 -16.05
CA LYS A 10 -3.00 7.41 -15.33
C LYS A 10 -3.44 8.19 -14.09
N ILE A 11 -3.25 7.59 -12.92
CA ILE A 11 -3.36 8.30 -11.64
C ILE A 11 -2.11 8.00 -10.84
N GLN A 12 -1.51 9.05 -10.29
CA GLN A 12 -0.34 8.99 -9.44
C GLN A 12 -0.65 9.76 -8.17
N PRO A 13 -1.32 9.16 -7.17
CA PRO A 13 -1.43 9.77 -5.87
C PRO A 13 -0.02 9.90 -5.30
N LYS A 14 0.17 10.91 -4.47
CA LYS A 14 1.46 11.15 -3.83
C LYS A 14 1.71 10.06 -2.78
N GLY A 15 2.97 9.63 -2.67
CA GLY A 15 3.40 8.88 -1.49
C GLY A 15 3.47 9.77 -0.26
N ASP A 16 3.52 9.16 0.93
CA ASP A 16 3.76 9.87 2.19
C ASP A 16 4.95 9.23 2.92
N LEU A 17 6.04 9.98 3.03
CA LEU A 17 7.28 9.51 3.65
C LEU A 17 7.12 9.31 5.16
N LEU A 18 6.43 10.22 5.85
CA LEU A 18 6.27 10.16 7.31
C LEU A 18 5.35 8.98 7.68
N LEU A 19 4.27 8.81 6.93
CA LEU A 19 3.39 7.65 7.10
C LEU A 19 4.11 6.34 6.78
N SER A 20 4.90 6.31 5.71
CA SER A 20 5.71 5.12 5.36
C SER A 20 6.67 4.74 6.49
N GLN A 21 7.36 5.72 7.07
CA GLN A 21 8.27 5.50 8.19
C GLN A 21 7.52 4.96 9.41
N LYS A 22 6.40 5.60 9.79
CA LYS A 22 5.56 5.15 10.91
C LYS A 22 5.10 3.70 10.74
N VAL A 23 4.61 3.34 9.55
CA VAL A 23 4.18 1.98 9.22
C VAL A 23 5.35 1.00 9.34
N SER A 24 6.51 1.35 8.78
CA SER A 24 7.72 0.52 8.87
C SER A 24 8.14 0.25 10.32
N ASP A 25 8.10 1.28 11.17
CA ASP A 25 8.49 1.18 12.57
C ASP A 25 7.53 0.30 13.38
N LEU A 26 6.21 0.45 13.19
CA LEU A 26 5.20 -0.40 13.83
C LEU A 26 5.38 -1.88 13.46
N LEU A 27 5.65 -2.17 12.18
CA LEU A 27 5.88 -3.53 11.71
C LEU A 27 7.16 -4.13 12.28
N LYS A 28 8.25 -3.35 12.31
CA LYS A 28 9.52 -3.79 12.90
C LYS A 28 9.42 -4.07 14.39
N GLN A 29 8.74 -3.19 15.14
CA GLN A 29 8.47 -3.40 16.57
C GLN A 29 7.64 -4.67 16.83
N SER A 30 6.82 -5.07 15.86
CA SER A 30 6.01 -6.30 15.90
C SER A 30 6.72 -7.53 15.34
N GLY A 31 8.03 -7.44 15.05
CA GLY A 31 8.85 -8.56 14.59
C GLY A 31 8.85 -8.80 13.07
N PHE A 32 8.24 -7.92 12.27
CA PHE A 32 8.24 -8.03 10.81
C PHE A 32 9.40 -7.25 10.18
N ASN A 33 10.05 -7.83 9.18
CA ASN A 33 11.06 -7.12 8.40
C ASN A 33 10.40 -6.20 7.36
N ALA A 34 10.19 -4.93 7.72
CA ALA A 34 9.67 -3.90 6.81
C ALA A 34 10.80 -3.08 6.18
N VAL A 35 10.83 -3.02 4.84
CA VAL A 35 11.82 -2.27 4.06
C VAL A 35 11.12 -1.16 3.27
N LEU A 36 11.60 0.07 3.41
CA LEU A 36 11.09 1.21 2.65
C LEU A 36 11.62 1.20 1.22
N ASN A 37 10.77 1.56 0.25
CA ASN A 37 11.16 1.67 -1.15
C ASN A 37 10.54 2.92 -1.79
N SER A 38 11.36 3.94 -2.02
CA SER A 38 10.95 5.20 -2.65
C SER A 38 10.91 5.15 -4.18
N LYS A 39 11.35 4.06 -4.81
CA LYS A 39 11.45 3.90 -6.27
C LYS A 39 10.34 3.02 -6.86
N ARG A 40 9.55 2.36 -6.02
CA ARG A 40 8.48 1.46 -6.47
C ARG A 40 7.27 2.28 -6.88
N ASN A 41 6.92 2.18 -8.16
CA ASN A 41 5.64 2.70 -8.63
C ASN A 41 4.50 1.89 -8.02
N PHE A 42 3.40 2.57 -7.74
CA PHE A 42 2.15 1.93 -7.35
C PHE A 42 1.62 1.05 -8.49
N ASN A 43 1.00 -0.07 -8.11
CA ASN A 43 0.42 -1.01 -9.06
C ASN A 43 -0.96 -0.54 -9.53
N HIS A 44 -1.31 -0.76 -10.80
CA HIS A 44 -2.62 -0.42 -11.38
C HIS A 44 -3.83 -0.89 -10.55
N GLY A 45 -3.76 -2.09 -9.95
CA GLY A 45 -4.84 -2.64 -9.13
C GLY A 45 -5.14 -1.88 -7.85
N VAL A 46 -4.21 -1.04 -7.36
CA VAL A 46 -4.40 -0.20 -6.17
C VAL A 46 -5.19 1.07 -6.53
N PHE A 47 -5.08 1.55 -7.76
CA PHE A 47 -5.57 2.86 -8.14
C PHE A 47 -7.00 2.91 -8.59
N ILE A 48 -7.52 1.87 -9.24
CA ILE A 48 -8.89 1.90 -9.75
C ILE A 48 -9.91 2.13 -8.63
N PRO A 49 -9.85 1.43 -7.47
CA PRO A 49 -10.76 1.70 -6.37
C PRO A 49 -10.58 3.12 -5.79
N LEU A 50 -9.33 3.56 -5.62
CA LEU A 50 -9.04 4.88 -5.07
C LEU A 50 -9.48 6.01 -6.01
N LYS A 51 -9.47 5.83 -7.33
CA LYS A 51 -10.05 6.78 -8.28
C LYS A 51 -11.54 6.97 -8.07
N LEU A 52 -12.26 5.88 -7.83
CA LEU A 52 -13.71 5.93 -7.65
C LEU A 52 -14.09 6.64 -6.34
N ILE A 53 -13.28 6.47 -5.30
CA ILE A 53 -13.52 7.08 -3.98
C ILE A 53 -12.97 8.52 -3.92
N TYR A 54 -11.78 8.75 -4.49
CA TYR A 54 -11.03 10.01 -4.46
C TYR A 54 -10.55 10.40 -5.87
N PRO A 55 -11.44 10.92 -6.73
CA PRO A 55 -11.15 11.13 -8.15
C PRO A 55 -9.99 12.11 -8.43
N ASN A 56 -9.71 13.03 -7.51
CA ASN A 56 -8.65 14.02 -7.65
C ASN A 56 -7.27 13.54 -7.16
N ALA A 57 -7.18 12.34 -6.55
CA ALA A 57 -5.95 11.79 -5.98
C ALA A 57 -5.26 12.70 -4.93
N ASP A 58 -6.06 13.50 -4.20
CA ASP A 58 -5.58 14.46 -3.20
C ASP A 58 -5.12 13.81 -1.89
N ILE A 59 -5.45 12.53 -1.68
CA ILE A 59 -5.06 11.77 -0.48
C ILE A 59 -3.77 11.00 -0.75
N PRO A 60 -2.72 11.22 0.05
CA PRO A 60 -1.50 10.44 -0.05
C PRO A 60 -1.74 8.95 0.25
N VAL A 61 -1.04 8.08 -0.47
CA VAL A 61 -1.18 6.63 -0.34
C VAL A 61 0.16 6.01 -0.02
N VAL A 62 0.18 5.08 0.92
CA VAL A 62 1.33 4.20 1.18
C VAL A 62 0.93 2.79 0.77
N SER A 63 1.68 2.19 -0.15
CA SER A 63 1.46 0.81 -0.57
C SER A 63 2.35 -0.16 0.19
N MET A 64 1.81 -1.33 0.52
CA MET A 64 2.55 -2.41 1.16
C MET A 64 2.49 -3.68 0.31
N SER A 65 3.56 -4.48 0.34
CA SER A 65 3.57 -5.82 -0.25
C SER A 65 2.84 -6.83 0.63
N ILE A 66 2.29 -7.86 0.00
CA ILE A 66 1.80 -9.08 0.67
C ILE A 66 2.98 -10.01 0.92
N LEU A 67 2.95 -10.78 2.01
CA LEU A 67 3.99 -11.78 2.30
C LEU A 67 3.87 -12.94 1.29
N SER A 68 4.99 -13.36 0.71
CA SER A 68 5.03 -14.39 -0.34
C SER A 68 4.64 -15.79 0.13
N ASN A 69 4.65 -16.03 1.44
CA ASN A 69 4.20 -17.28 2.04
C ASN A 69 2.68 -17.34 2.24
N TYR A 70 1.96 -16.23 2.00
CA TYR A 70 0.51 -16.11 2.12
C TYR A 70 -0.08 -16.57 3.46
N SER A 71 0.69 -16.59 4.56
CA SER A 71 0.20 -17.06 5.87
C SER A 71 -0.90 -16.13 6.41
N PRO A 72 -2.15 -16.60 6.56
CA PRO A 72 -3.24 -15.76 7.07
C PRO A 72 -2.94 -15.19 8.46
N GLU A 73 -2.32 -15.99 9.32
CA GLU A 73 -1.97 -15.62 10.69
C GLU A 73 -1.00 -14.44 10.71
N GLN A 74 -0.01 -14.44 9.83
CA GLN A 74 0.94 -13.35 9.70
C GLN A 74 0.28 -12.09 9.13
N HIS A 75 -0.64 -12.21 8.17
CA HIS A 75 -1.39 -11.06 7.65
C HIS A 75 -2.32 -10.44 8.71
N ILE A 76 -2.95 -11.26 9.55
CA ILE A 76 -3.75 -10.79 10.69
C ILE A 76 -2.85 -10.08 11.71
N ALA A 77 -1.68 -10.63 12.00
CA ALA A 77 -0.72 -10.02 12.91
C ALA A 77 -0.19 -8.66 12.38
N ILE A 78 0.05 -8.54 11.08
CA ILE A 78 0.34 -7.26 10.41
C ILE A 78 -0.81 -6.26 10.63
N GLY A 79 -2.07 -6.68 10.42
CA GLY A 79 -3.22 -5.81 10.67
C GLY A 79 -3.30 -5.32 12.11
N LYS A 80 -3.04 -6.20 13.09
CA LYS A 80 -2.97 -5.83 14.51
C LYS A 80 -1.84 -4.85 14.81
N ALA A 81 -0.67 -5.05 14.22
CA ALA A 81 0.48 -4.15 14.38
C ALA A 81 0.20 -2.72 13.86
N LEU A 82 -0.69 -2.59 12.88
CA LEU A 82 -1.05 -1.31 12.24
C LEU A 82 -2.30 -0.68 12.85
N SER A 83 -2.97 -1.36 13.78
CA SER A 83 -4.13 -0.81 14.48
C SER A 83 -3.73 0.44 15.28
N PRO A 84 -4.62 1.44 15.39
CA PRO A 84 -4.48 2.53 16.38
C PRO A 84 -4.43 2.00 17.81
#